data_AF-A0A1H2NVZ6-F1
#
_entry.id   AF-A0A1H2NVZ6-F1
#
_cell.length_a   1.000
_cell.length_b   1.000
_cell.length_c   1.000
_cell.angle_alpha   90.00
_cell.angle_beta   90.00
_cell.angle_gamma   90.00
#
_symmetry.space_group_name_H-M   'P 1'
#
loop_
_entity.id
_entity.type
_entity.pdbx_description
1 polymer ?
#
loop_
_entity_poly.entity_id
_entity_poly.type
_entity_poly.pdbx_seq_one_letter_code
_entity_poly.pdbx_strand_id
1 'polypeptide(L)'
;MAKPSFINLWNSYPPYSSDHPPACDGPWDNQCAIRMSIALNGEHTIKVNSSTYTEPKCAHGHARGAESLANWLWRHYLGRPTILTGSAEDRRTLQQKTGIIFFKDCFRRYGESTEARSGDHIDVWRRGQTGSYDDPAHASRQVWFWELT
;
A
#
# COMPACT_ATOMS: atom_id res chain seq x y z
N MET A 1 10.47 4.40 -16.93
CA MET A 1 9.44 3.32 -17.01
C MET A 1 8.08 3.97 -17.03
N ALA A 2 7.10 3.33 -17.68
CA ALA A 2 5.71 3.78 -17.63
C ALA A 2 5.17 3.65 -16.19
N LYS A 3 4.36 4.60 -15.77
CA LYS A 3 3.64 4.54 -14.49
C LYS A 3 2.28 3.87 -14.71
N PRO A 4 1.75 3.13 -13.71
CA PRO A 4 0.39 2.60 -13.76
C PRO A 4 -0.66 3.70 -13.98
N SER A 5 -1.71 3.40 -14.73
CA SER A 5 -2.92 4.23 -14.78
C SER A 5 -3.66 4.12 -13.45
N PHE A 6 -3.93 5.25 -12.81
CA PHE A 6 -4.58 5.26 -11.50
C PHE A 6 -5.99 4.65 -11.55
N ILE A 7 -6.77 4.97 -12.58
CA ILE A 7 -8.15 4.48 -12.68
C ILE A 7 -8.19 2.95 -12.84
N ASN A 8 -7.28 2.38 -13.64
CA ASN A 8 -7.20 0.93 -13.83
C ASN A 8 -6.71 0.23 -12.56
N LEU A 9 -5.73 0.84 -11.87
CA LEU A 9 -5.25 0.36 -10.57
C LEU A 9 -6.39 0.35 -9.53
N TRP A 10 -7.13 1.46 -9.43
CA TRP A 10 -8.27 1.61 -8.52
C TRP A 10 -9.36 0.56 -8.79
N ASN A 11 -9.74 0.38 -10.06
CA ASN A 11 -10.76 -0.60 -10.45
C ASN A 11 -10.30 -2.05 -10.22
N SER A 12 -9.00 -2.29 -10.20
CA SER A 12 -8.41 -3.61 -9.93
C SER A 12 -8.16 -3.87 -8.43
N TYR A 13 -8.32 -2.86 -7.57
CA TYR A 13 -8.06 -3.00 -6.14
C TYR A 13 -9.16 -3.80 -5.45
N PRO A 14 -8.86 -4.97 -4.84
CA PRO A 14 -9.89 -5.82 -4.26
C PRO A 14 -10.59 -5.13 -3.09
N PRO A 15 -11.94 -5.18 -3.01
CA PRO A 15 -12.70 -4.48 -1.99
C PRO A 15 -12.40 -5.03 -0.59
N TYR A 16 -12.28 -4.14 0.39
CA TYR A 16 -12.06 -4.48 1.80
C TYR A 16 -13.34 -4.21 2.60
N SER A 17 -14.05 -5.27 2.98
CA SER A 17 -15.17 -5.22 3.91
C SER A 17 -15.36 -6.57 4.59
N SER A 18 -16.15 -6.60 5.67
CA SER A 18 -16.59 -7.85 6.31
C SER A 18 -17.41 -8.75 5.40
N ASP A 19 -18.01 -8.17 4.35
CA ASP A 19 -18.92 -8.85 3.44
C ASP A 19 -18.20 -9.49 2.24
N HIS A 20 -16.89 -9.23 2.12
CA HIS A 20 -16.05 -9.80 1.08
C HIS A 20 -15.05 -10.81 1.67
N PRO A 21 -14.80 -11.92 0.97
CA PRO A 21 -13.75 -12.84 1.38
C PRO A 21 -12.39 -12.13 1.42
N PRO A 22 -11.44 -12.63 2.22
CA PRO A 22 -10.08 -12.11 2.22
C PRO A 22 -9.47 -12.22 0.81
N ALA A 23 -8.56 -11.31 0.48
CA ALA A 23 -7.92 -11.27 -0.84
C ALA A 23 -7.01 -12.49 -1.09
N CYS A 24 -6.56 -13.14 -0.01
CA CYS A 24 -5.90 -14.44 -0.04
C CYS A 24 -6.39 -15.28 1.15
N ASP A 25 -6.43 -16.58 0.94
CA ASP A 25 -6.82 -17.64 1.88
C ASP A 25 -5.79 -17.95 3.01
N GLY A 26 -4.68 -17.22 3.08
CA GLY A 26 -3.66 -17.45 4.09
C GLY A 26 -3.98 -16.85 5.47
N PRO A 27 -3.22 -17.21 6.52
CA PRO A 27 -3.50 -16.86 7.91
C PRO A 27 -3.10 -15.42 8.28
N TRP A 28 -3.13 -14.49 7.31
CA TRP A 28 -2.67 -13.13 7.51
C TRP A 28 -3.86 -12.18 7.66
N ASP A 29 -3.98 -11.58 8.85
CA ASP A 29 -5.00 -10.56 9.13
C ASP A 29 -4.82 -9.32 8.24
N ASN A 30 -3.56 -8.89 8.07
CA ASN A 30 -3.20 -7.72 7.26
C ASN A 30 -2.83 -8.14 5.83
N GLN A 31 -3.71 -7.82 4.87
CA GLN A 31 -3.56 -8.19 3.46
C GLN A 31 -3.37 -7.00 2.51
N CYS A 32 -2.97 -5.84 3.03
CA CYS A 32 -2.81 -4.61 2.24
C CYS A 32 -1.81 -4.77 1.07
N ALA A 33 -0.65 -5.39 1.32
CA ALA A 33 0.33 -5.67 0.27
C ALA A 33 -0.17 -6.70 -0.76
N ILE A 34 -0.98 -7.66 -0.34
CA ILE A 34 -1.58 -8.66 -1.23
C ILE A 34 -2.59 -7.97 -2.15
N ARG A 35 -3.48 -7.14 -1.60
CA ARG A 35 -4.47 -6.35 -2.35
C ARG A 35 -3.80 -5.43 -3.36
N MET A 36 -2.75 -4.73 -2.93
CA MET A 36 -1.97 -3.88 -3.83
C MET A 36 -1.29 -4.70 -4.94
N SER A 37 -0.76 -5.89 -4.64
CA SER A 37 -0.18 -6.77 -5.67
C SER A 37 -1.21 -7.22 -6.71
N ILE A 38 -2.42 -7.57 -6.26
CA ILE A 38 -3.54 -7.93 -7.15
C ILE A 38 -3.90 -6.73 -8.04
N ALA A 39 -4.01 -5.54 -7.45
CA ALA A 39 -4.33 -4.32 -8.18
C ALA A 39 -3.28 -4.00 -9.26
N LEU A 40 -1.99 -4.07 -8.91
CA LEU A 40 -0.88 -3.85 -9.84
C LEU A 40 -0.89 -4.86 -10.99
N ASN A 41 -1.09 -6.14 -10.68
CA ASN A 41 -1.22 -7.20 -11.69
C ASN A 41 -2.42 -6.98 -12.62
N GLY A 42 -3.56 -6.55 -12.07
CA GLY A 42 -4.79 -6.24 -12.82
C GLY A 42 -4.67 -4.98 -13.67
N GLU A 43 -3.85 -4.01 -13.27
CA GLU A 43 -3.55 -2.81 -14.06
C GLU A 43 -2.57 -3.10 -15.21
N HIS A 44 -1.72 -4.12 -15.06
CA HIS A 44 -0.81 -4.69 -16.06
C HIS A 44 0.52 -3.97 -16.33
N THR A 45 0.76 -2.75 -15.82
CA THR A 45 2.06 -2.07 -15.98
C THR A 45 3.14 -2.68 -15.09
N ILE A 46 2.77 -3.08 -13.86
CA ILE A 46 3.69 -3.66 -12.88
C ILE A 46 3.18 -5.04 -12.50
N LYS A 47 3.99 -6.08 -12.76
CA LYS A 47 3.66 -7.45 -12.38
C LYS A 47 4.31 -7.79 -11.04
N VAL A 48 3.51 -8.17 -10.05
CA VAL A 48 3.95 -8.71 -8.76
C VAL A 48 3.60 -10.19 -8.70
N ASN A 49 4.59 -11.04 -8.98
CA ASN A 49 4.42 -12.49 -8.96
C ASN A 49 5.73 -13.19 -8.59
N SER A 50 5.73 -14.52 -8.63
CA SER A 50 6.88 -15.34 -8.25
C SER A 50 8.17 -15.09 -9.05
N SER A 51 8.08 -14.56 -10.28
CA SER A 51 9.26 -14.28 -11.13
C SER A 51 9.78 -12.85 -11.01
N THR A 52 8.97 -11.89 -10.56
CA THR A 52 9.35 -10.46 -10.50
C THR A 52 9.60 -9.96 -9.08
N TYR A 53 8.89 -10.51 -8.09
CA TYR A 53 8.96 -10.09 -6.70
C TYR A 53 9.75 -11.10 -5.87
N THR A 54 10.79 -10.66 -5.17
CA THR A 54 11.75 -11.56 -4.49
C THR A 54 11.50 -11.72 -2.99
N GLU A 55 10.80 -10.76 -2.39
CA GLU A 55 10.47 -10.72 -0.96
C GLU A 55 9.36 -11.73 -0.59
N PRO A 56 9.02 -11.91 0.70
CA PRO A 56 8.01 -12.87 1.13
C PRO A 56 6.65 -12.70 0.42
N LYS A 57 6.15 -13.81 -0.13
CA LYS A 57 4.91 -13.90 -0.92
C LYS A 57 3.88 -14.83 -0.27
N CYS A 58 2.62 -14.68 -0.65
CA CYS A 58 1.61 -15.71 -0.44
C CYS A 58 1.75 -16.83 -1.49
N ALA A 59 0.99 -17.91 -1.34
CA ALA A 59 1.01 -19.04 -2.28
C ALA A 59 0.71 -18.63 -3.73
N HIS A 60 -0.08 -17.57 -3.92
CA HIS A 60 -0.43 -17.01 -5.22
C HIS A 60 0.63 -16.05 -5.81
N GLY A 61 1.77 -15.85 -5.14
CA GLY A 61 2.88 -15.02 -5.62
C GLY A 61 2.77 -13.52 -5.32
N HIS A 62 1.75 -13.09 -4.57
CA HIS A 62 1.55 -11.70 -4.17
C HIS A 62 2.40 -11.31 -2.94
N ALA A 63 2.82 -10.06 -2.86
CA ALA A 63 3.62 -9.54 -1.74
C ALA A 63 2.86 -9.61 -0.41
N ARG A 64 3.56 -9.99 0.68
CA ARG A 64 2.97 -10.01 2.03
C ARG A 64 3.31 -8.81 2.91
N GLY A 65 4.43 -8.14 2.67
CA GLY A 65 4.87 -7.00 3.47
C GLY A 65 4.56 -5.67 2.79
N ALA A 66 3.96 -4.73 3.51
CA ALA A 66 3.71 -3.38 2.99
C ALA A 66 5.02 -2.63 2.75
N GLU A 67 5.92 -2.60 3.74
CA GLU A 67 7.23 -1.94 3.60
C GLU A 67 8.10 -2.61 2.53
N SER A 68 8.12 -3.94 2.46
CA SER A 68 8.89 -4.67 1.45
C SER A 68 8.37 -4.37 0.03
N LEU A 69 7.05 -4.31 -0.16
CA LEU A 69 6.44 -3.92 -1.43
C LEU A 69 6.73 -2.44 -1.77
N ALA A 70 6.60 -1.53 -0.82
CA ALA A 70 6.89 -0.10 -1.01
C ALA A 70 8.35 0.14 -1.43
N ASN A 71 9.30 -0.53 -0.78
CA ASN A 71 10.72 -0.45 -1.14
C ASN A 71 11.00 -1.03 -2.53
N TRP A 72 10.36 -2.15 -2.87
CA TRP A 72 10.51 -2.75 -4.20
C TRP A 72 9.94 -1.84 -5.30
N LEU A 73 8.76 -1.25 -5.10
CA LEU A 73 8.19 -0.27 -6.01
C LEU A 73 9.10 0.95 -6.21
N TRP A 74 9.67 1.48 -5.13
CA TRP A 74 10.66 2.55 -5.20
C TRP A 74 11.82 2.13 -6.11
N ARG A 75 12.50 1.03 -5.78
CA ARG A 75 13.76 0.63 -6.41
C ARG A 75 13.60 0.22 -7.87
N HIS A 76 12.48 -0.41 -8.22
CA HIS A 76 12.37 -1.12 -9.50
C HIS A 76 11.37 -0.52 -10.49
N TYR A 77 10.43 0.34 -10.07
CA TYR A 77 9.34 0.78 -10.97
C TYR A 77 9.03 2.27 -10.89
N LEU A 78 8.68 2.76 -9.71
CA LEU A 78 8.08 4.09 -9.53
C LEU A 78 9.11 5.18 -9.20
N GLY A 79 10.33 4.78 -8.82
CA GLY A 79 11.35 5.72 -8.36
C GLY A 79 11.06 6.27 -6.96
N ARG A 80 11.79 7.31 -6.57
CA ARG A 80 11.69 7.90 -5.22
C ARG A 80 10.30 8.51 -4.99
N PRO A 81 9.56 8.11 -3.95
CA PRO A 81 8.30 8.75 -3.59
C PRO A 81 8.51 10.15 -3.03
N THR A 82 7.44 10.93 -2.98
CA THR A 82 7.34 12.06 -2.05
C THR A 82 7.30 11.49 -0.64
N ILE A 83 8.25 11.89 0.21
CA ILE A 83 8.34 11.44 1.62
C ILE A 83 7.88 12.59 2.50
N LEU A 84 6.85 12.33 3.29
CA LEU A 84 6.22 13.25 4.23
C LEU A 84 6.40 12.73 5.66
N THR A 85 6.29 13.62 6.65
CA THR A 85 6.37 13.28 8.07
C THR A 85 5.14 12.52 8.58
N GLY A 86 4.02 12.61 7.85
CA GLY A 86 2.76 11.96 8.19
C GLY A 86 1.80 12.80 9.03
N SER A 87 2.15 14.05 9.31
CA SER A 87 1.28 15.01 9.99
C SER A 87 -0.05 15.26 9.24
N ALA A 88 -1.04 15.80 9.96
CA ALA A 88 -2.30 16.24 9.35
C ALA A 88 -2.08 17.28 8.23
N GLU A 89 -1.07 18.15 8.39
CA GLU A 89 -0.70 19.16 7.40
C GLU A 89 -0.18 18.52 6.12
N ASP A 90 0.72 17.55 6.25
CA ASP A 90 1.21 16.77 5.13
C ASP A 90 0.07 16.06 4.41
N ARG A 91 -0.86 15.46 5.16
CA ARG A 91 -2.01 14.76 4.57
C ARG A 91 -2.91 15.71 3.76
N ARG A 92 -3.07 16.98 4.17
CA ARG A 92 -3.84 17.98 3.41
C ARG A 92 -3.25 18.22 2.02
N THR A 93 -1.93 18.15 1.86
CA THR A 93 -1.28 18.33 0.55
C THR A 93 -1.64 17.23 -0.46
N LEU A 94 -2.12 16.07 0.01
CA LEU A 94 -2.51 14.93 -0.82
C LEU A 94 -4.00 14.91 -1.17
N GLN A 95 -4.84 15.76 -0.56
CA GLN A 95 -6.31 15.74 -0.68
C GLN A 95 -6.84 15.78 -2.12
N GLN A 96 -6.14 16.43 -3.05
CA GLN A 96 -6.57 16.52 -4.46
C GLN A 96 -5.81 15.57 -5.39
N LYS A 97 -4.89 14.78 -4.84
CA LYS A 97 -4.02 13.88 -5.58
C LYS A 97 -4.58 12.47 -5.63
N THR A 98 -4.08 11.69 -6.58
CA THR A 98 -4.39 10.26 -6.73
C THR A 98 -3.10 9.47 -6.90
N GLY A 99 -3.05 8.26 -6.38
CA GLY A 99 -1.81 7.48 -6.43
C GLY A 99 -1.76 6.29 -5.51
N ILE A 100 -0.54 5.86 -5.22
CA ILE A 100 -0.24 4.84 -4.21
C ILE A 100 0.30 5.55 -2.98
N ILE A 101 -0.18 5.15 -1.80
CA ILE A 101 0.24 5.68 -0.51
C ILE A 101 0.75 4.56 0.38
N PHE A 102 1.86 4.81 1.07
CA PHE A 102 2.43 3.92 2.08
C PHE A 102 2.59 4.66 3.40
N PHE A 103 2.07 4.06 4.46
CA PHE A 103 2.10 4.50 5.84
C PHE A 103 3.12 3.67 6.60
N LYS A 104 4.21 4.30 7.04
CA LYS A 104 5.26 3.65 7.82
C LYS A 104 4.97 3.75 9.31
N ASP A 105 5.09 2.65 10.03
CA ASP A 105 4.93 2.57 11.49
C ASP A 105 3.64 3.27 11.97
N CYS A 106 2.50 2.99 11.33
CA CYS A 106 1.21 3.65 11.60
C CYS A 106 0.37 2.97 12.68
N PHE A 107 0.64 1.70 13.01
CA PHE A 107 -0.05 1.01 14.11
C PHE A 107 0.87 0.06 14.87
N ARG A 108 0.47 -0.30 16.09
CA ARG A 108 1.18 -1.25 16.95
C ARG A 108 0.80 -2.68 16.57
N ARG A 109 1.78 -3.57 16.47
CA ARG A 109 1.53 -5.01 16.46
C ARG A 109 1.33 -5.53 17.88
N TYR A 110 0.80 -6.75 17.98
CA TYR A 110 0.59 -7.40 19.27
C TYR A 110 1.91 -7.45 20.07
N GLY A 111 1.88 -6.94 21.30
CA GLY A 111 3.03 -6.89 22.20
C GLY A 111 3.95 -5.65 22.03
N GLU A 112 3.73 -4.78 21.04
CA GLU A 112 4.55 -3.58 20.86
C GLU A 112 4.04 -2.40 21.71
N SER A 113 4.96 -1.52 22.13
CA SER A 113 4.60 -0.19 22.65
C SER A 113 4.28 0.78 21.52
N THR A 114 3.69 1.94 21.84
CA THR A 114 3.41 2.99 20.85
C THR A 114 4.71 3.50 20.21
N GLU A 115 5.78 3.60 20.99
CA GLU A 115 7.11 4.06 20.56
C GLU A 115 7.88 2.98 19.79
N ALA A 116 7.53 1.71 19.94
CA ALA A 116 8.16 0.60 19.23
C ALA A 116 7.32 0.06 18.06
N ARG A 117 6.23 0.76 17.70
CA ARG A 117 5.29 0.32 16.67
C ARG A 117 5.99 0.09 15.32
N SER A 118 5.65 -1.03 14.67
CA SER A 118 6.20 -1.47 13.37
C SER A 118 5.12 -1.91 12.36
N GLY A 119 3.85 -1.60 12.65
CA GLY A 119 2.75 -1.89 11.74
C GLY A 119 2.74 -0.89 10.59
N ASP A 120 2.82 -1.38 9.35
CA ASP A 120 2.80 -0.57 8.15
C ASP A 120 1.55 -0.84 7.31
N HIS A 121 1.20 0.09 6.42
CA HIS A 121 0.09 -0.08 5.48
C HIS A 121 0.39 0.49 4.11
N ILE A 122 -0.02 -0.19 3.03
CA ILE A 122 0.07 0.31 1.66
C ILE A 122 -1.32 0.26 1.02
N ASP A 123 -1.73 1.32 0.34
CA ASP A 123 -3.07 1.44 -0.22
C ASP A 123 -3.09 2.28 -1.51
N VAL A 124 -4.21 2.19 -2.22
CA VAL A 124 -4.57 3.18 -3.24
C VAL A 124 -5.08 4.44 -2.55
N TRP A 125 -4.79 5.61 -3.13
CA TRP A 125 -5.21 6.91 -2.62
C TRP A 125 -6.00 7.66 -3.69
N ARG A 126 -7.26 7.96 -3.40
CA ARG A 126 -8.18 8.69 -4.27
C ARG A 126 -8.69 9.94 -3.56
N ARG A 127 -7.99 11.06 -3.72
CA ARG A 127 -8.44 12.39 -3.28
C ARG A 127 -8.93 12.42 -1.82
N GLY A 128 -8.08 11.99 -0.88
CA GLY A 128 -8.46 11.96 0.53
C GLY A 128 -9.02 10.62 1.02
N GLN A 129 -9.16 9.62 0.14
CA GLN A 129 -9.75 8.33 0.48
C GLN A 129 -8.80 7.19 0.15
N THR A 130 -8.70 6.20 1.03
CA THR A 130 -8.01 4.93 0.74
C THR A 130 -8.98 3.83 0.33
N GLY A 131 -8.45 2.75 -0.25
CA GLY A 131 -9.24 1.57 -0.61
C GLY A 131 -9.58 0.67 0.58
N SER A 132 -8.84 0.78 1.70
CA SER A 132 -9.08 -0.05 2.89
C SER A 132 -8.85 0.65 4.24
N TYR A 133 -7.68 1.23 4.49
CA TYR A 133 -7.33 1.84 5.78
C TYR A 133 -6.64 3.19 5.57
N ASP A 134 -7.00 4.22 6.36
CA ASP A 134 -6.62 5.62 6.10
C ASP A 134 -5.70 6.27 7.15
N ASP A 135 -5.20 5.53 8.16
CA ASP A 135 -4.41 6.13 9.26
C ASP A 135 -5.11 7.38 9.87
N PRO A 136 -6.30 7.21 10.47
CA PRO A 136 -7.16 8.33 10.84
C PRO A 136 -6.57 9.23 11.94
N ALA A 137 -5.61 8.73 12.71
CA ALA A 137 -4.94 9.48 13.76
C ALA A 137 -3.68 10.21 13.27
N HIS A 138 -3.33 10.09 11.97
CA HIS A 138 -2.07 10.59 11.41
C HIS A 138 -0.86 10.10 12.21
N ALA A 139 -0.91 8.82 12.62
CA ALA A 139 0.06 8.21 13.52
C ALA A 139 1.29 7.66 12.79
N SER A 140 1.26 7.61 11.45
CA SER A 140 2.41 7.22 10.63
C SER A 140 3.64 8.05 10.97
N ARG A 141 4.79 7.39 11.14
CA ARG A 141 6.08 8.10 11.27
C ARG A 141 6.53 8.75 9.97
N GLN A 142 6.15 8.14 8.85
CA GLN A 142 6.40 8.65 7.51
C GLN A 142 5.26 8.25 6.58
N VAL A 143 5.02 9.07 5.59
CA VAL A 143 4.10 8.77 4.48
C VAL A 143 4.86 8.87 3.18
N TRP A 144 4.82 7.81 2.39
CA TRP A 144 5.41 7.79 1.06
C TRP A 144 4.29 7.83 0.02
N PHE A 145 4.41 8.73 -0.95
CA PHE A 145 3.37 8.93 -1.95
C PHE A 145 3.95 8.90 -3.37
N TRP A 146 3.34 8.08 -4.23
CA TRP A 146 3.57 8.08 -5.66
C TRP A 146 2.32 8.57 -6.38
N GLU A 147 2.38 9.78 -6.92
CA GLU A 147 1.30 10.33 -7.72
C GLU A 147 1.18 9.61 -9.07
N LEU A 148 -0.05 9.22 -9.39
CA LEU A 148 -0.46 8.52 -10.61
C LEU A 148 -1.61 9.27 -11.29
N THR A 149 -1.67 9.16 -12.61
CA THR A 149 -2.67 9.78 -13.48
C THR A 149 -3.73 8.77 -13.92
#